data_AF-A0A1K1R008-F1
#
_entry.id   AF-A0A1K1R008-F1
#
_cell.length_a   1.000
_cell.length_b   1.000
_cell.length_c   1.000
_cell.angle_alpha   90.00
_cell.angle_beta   90.00
_cell.angle_gamma   90.00
#
_symmetry.space_group_name_H-M   'P 1'
#
loop_
_entity.id
_entity.type
_entity.pdbx_description
1 polymer ?
#
loop_
_entity_poly.entity_id
_entity_poly.type
_entity_poly.pdbx_seq_one_letter_code
_entity_poly.pdbx_strand_id
1 'polypeptide(L)'
;MNTIKTLFILLIFWSNYTLGQESMIKGNIKGLNNDTLLVKYLKPNESFKYRKMIRSKTDTIYVKNGKFTYTNIDNEPIILEIQSKVKKLDGGITTRKSLELFLYLQPNEKIKIKGHKEKTFIDYTVEGSEISEDFNRLRKSKLPLLIESTELYLIRDTMRFKKVDKLEIEKVSKKIKENWDLSLKMNSEFIDSNWDSHLTPYLLWYNGQLYKEHKKT
;
A
#
# COMPACT_ATOMS: atom_id res chain seq x y z
N MET A 1 -11.92 43.95 -35.62
CA MET A 1 -11.25 43.96 -34.29
C MET A 1 -11.82 42.94 -33.29
N ASN A 2 -12.60 41.94 -33.73
CA ASN A 2 -13.19 40.91 -32.86
C ASN A 2 -12.50 39.54 -32.97
N THR A 3 -11.81 39.24 -34.07
CA THR A 3 -11.13 37.95 -34.30
C THR A 3 -9.87 37.76 -33.46
N ILE A 4 -9.14 38.83 -33.14
CA ILE A 4 -7.92 38.78 -32.31
C ILE A 4 -8.26 38.51 -30.83
N LYS A 5 -9.42 38.99 -30.34
CA LYS A 5 -9.87 38.73 -28.97
C LYS A 5 -10.31 37.27 -28.77
N THR A 6 -10.93 36.65 -29.79
CA THR A 6 -11.35 35.24 -29.73
C THR A 6 -10.15 34.29 -29.70
N LEU A 7 -9.07 34.61 -30.42
CA LEU A 7 -7.86 33.78 -30.47
C LEU A 7 -7.11 33.74 -29.12
N PHE A 8 -7.09 34.85 -28.38
CA PHE A 8 -6.45 34.93 -27.06
C PHE A 8 -7.21 34.13 -25.98
N ILE A 9 -8.55 34.05 -26.06
CA ILE A 9 -9.36 33.29 -25.10
C ILE A 9 -9.14 31.78 -25.27
N LEU A 10 -8.97 31.29 -26.51
CA LEU A 10 -8.67 29.89 -26.80
C LEU A 10 -7.29 29.44 -26.30
N LEU A 11 -6.27 30.31 -26.37
CA LEU A 11 -4.91 30.02 -25.88
C LEU A 11 -4.82 29.94 -24.35
N ILE A 12 -5.63 30.71 -23.62
CA ILE A 12 -5.71 30.65 -22.15
C ILE A 12 -6.44 29.38 -21.67
N PHE A 13 -7.39 28.88 -22.47
CA PHE A 13 -8.03 27.60 -22.17
C PHE A 13 -7.07 26.42 -22.36
N TRP A 14 -6.17 26.45 -23.35
CA TRP A 14 -5.23 25.35 -23.60
C TRP A 14 -4.06 25.27 -22.60
N SER A 15 -3.59 26.40 -22.05
CA SER A 15 -2.46 26.38 -21.10
C SER A 15 -2.80 25.81 -19.72
N ASN A 16 -4.10 25.65 -19.40
CA ASN A 16 -4.54 25.02 -18.14
C ASN A 16 -4.69 23.49 -18.25
N TYR A 17 -4.63 22.90 -19.44
CA TYR A 17 -4.78 21.44 -19.61
C TYR A 17 -3.46 20.65 -19.55
N THR A 18 -2.32 21.31 -19.37
CA THR A 18 -1.01 20.64 -19.26
C THR A 18 -0.36 20.80 -17.90
N LEU A 19 -1.10 21.22 -16.87
CA LEU A 19 -0.65 21.05 -15.49
C LEU A 19 -0.90 19.58 -15.14
N GLY A 20 0.18 18.82 -14.94
CA GLY A 20 0.10 17.41 -14.60
C GLY A 20 -0.90 17.15 -13.47
N GLN A 21 -1.65 16.07 -13.59
CA GLN A 21 -2.66 15.70 -12.60
C GLN A 21 -1.95 15.19 -11.34
N GLU A 22 -1.93 16.02 -10.28
CA GLU A 22 -1.20 15.72 -9.05
C GLU A 22 -2.13 15.12 -7.99
N SER A 23 -1.87 13.86 -7.62
CA SER A 23 -2.45 13.28 -6.41
C SER A 23 -1.60 13.66 -5.20
N MET A 24 -2.24 14.01 -4.09
CA MET A 24 -1.57 14.47 -2.87
C MET A 24 -2.01 13.65 -1.66
N ILE A 25 -1.02 13.16 -0.91
CA ILE A 25 -1.20 12.41 0.32
C ILE A 25 -0.67 13.24 1.47
N LYS A 26 -1.51 13.54 2.46
CA LYS A 26 -1.09 14.17 3.71
C LYS A 26 -1.27 13.20 4.86
N GLY A 27 -0.17 12.77 5.47
CA GLY A 27 -0.18 11.83 6.57
C GLY A 27 0.10 12.48 7.93
N ASN A 28 -0.58 11.98 8.95
CA ASN A 28 -0.30 12.24 10.36
C ASN A 28 -0.42 10.93 11.16
N ILE A 29 0.69 10.25 11.38
CA ILE A 29 0.79 8.99 12.13
C ILE A 29 1.56 9.26 13.43
N LYS A 30 0.86 9.27 14.57
CA LYS A 30 1.50 9.39 15.89
C LYS A 30 2.48 8.25 16.10
N GLY A 31 3.67 8.52 16.66
CA GLY A 31 4.71 7.50 16.89
C GLY A 31 5.60 7.17 15.69
N LEU A 32 5.32 7.73 14.51
CA LEU A 32 6.19 7.65 13.33
C LEU A 32 7.03 8.93 13.23
N ASN A 33 8.19 8.98 13.89
CA ASN A 33 8.98 10.21 14.02
C ASN A 33 10.36 10.06 13.37
N ASN A 34 10.74 11.03 12.54
CA ASN A 34 12.07 11.14 11.93
C ASN A 34 12.48 9.89 11.14
N ASP A 35 11.48 9.19 10.59
CA ASP A 35 11.65 7.99 9.78
C ASP A 35 11.70 8.37 8.29
N THR A 36 12.52 7.65 7.52
CA THR A 36 12.44 7.64 6.06
C THR A 36 11.62 6.44 5.62
N LEU A 37 10.46 6.69 5.03
CA LEU A 37 9.61 5.64 4.46
C LEU A 37 10.00 5.38 3.02
N LEU A 38 9.95 4.13 2.61
CA LEU A 38 10.04 3.75 1.20
C LEU A 38 8.65 3.76 0.57
N VAL A 39 8.52 4.28 -0.64
CA VAL A 39 7.29 4.23 -1.43
C VAL A 39 7.50 3.34 -2.63
N LYS A 40 6.64 2.33 -2.79
CA LYS A 40 6.56 1.51 -3.99
C LYS A 40 5.23 1.74 -4.68
N TYR A 41 5.28 1.74 -6.01
CA TYR A 41 4.14 1.97 -6.89
C TYR A 41 3.83 0.69 -7.64
N LEU A 42 2.54 0.39 -7.72
CA LEU A 42 2.00 -0.70 -8.50
C LEU A 42 0.89 -0.13 -9.38
N LYS A 43 1.03 -0.29 -10.70
CA LYS A 43 0.00 0.12 -11.64
C LYS A 43 -0.90 -1.07 -11.97
N PRO A 44 -2.24 -0.96 -11.82
CA PRO A 44 -3.18 -2.04 -12.12
C PRO A 44 -3.20 -2.52 -13.59
N ASN A 45 -2.48 -1.85 -14.50
CA ASN A 45 -2.30 -2.28 -15.89
C ASN A 45 -0.98 -3.05 -16.12
N GLU A 46 -0.06 -3.07 -15.15
CA GLU A 46 1.22 -3.74 -15.27
C GLU A 46 1.15 -5.19 -14.73
N SER A 47 1.72 -6.15 -15.46
CA SER A 47 1.93 -7.49 -14.89
C SER A 47 3.13 -7.45 -13.95
N PHE A 48 2.97 -7.75 -12.66
CA PHE A 48 4.13 -7.90 -11.77
C PHE A 48 4.53 -9.37 -11.60
N LYS A 49 5.82 -9.58 -11.36
CA LYS A 49 6.36 -10.81 -10.76
C LYS A 49 6.81 -10.40 -9.36
N TYR A 50 6.44 -11.13 -8.30
CA TYR A 50 6.73 -10.83 -6.90
C TYR A 50 8.23 -10.63 -6.69
N ARG A 51 9.03 -11.45 -7.38
CA ARG A 51 10.51 -11.40 -7.37
C ARG A 51 11.09 -10.21 -8.17
N LYS A 52 10.29 -9.51 -8.97
CA LYS A 52 10.64 -8.32 -9.77
C LYS A 52 9.88 -7.07 -9.35
N MET A 53 9.34 -7.01 -8.13
CA MET A 53 8.98 -5.74 -7.47
C MET A 53 10.13 -4.72 -7.49
N ILE A 54 11.37 -5.16 -7.75
CA ILE A 54 12.56 -4.33 -7.95
C ILE A 54 12.43 -3.34 -9.13
N ARG A 55 11.47 -3.51 -10.06
CA ARG A 55 11.22 -2.54 -11.14
C ARG A 55 10.18 -1.46 -10.81
N SER A 56 9.52 -1.51 -9.65
CA SER A 56 8.67 -0.39 -9.21
C SER A 56 9.54 0.83 -8.94
N LYS A 57 9.12 2.02 -9.37
CA LYS A 57 9.80 3.27 -9.03
C LYS A 57 10.05 3.33 -7.50
N THR A 58 11.32 3.43 -7.16
CA THR A 58 11.89 3.77 -5.85
C THR A 58 11.59 5.19 -5.38
N ASP A 59 10.72 5.48 -4.42
CA ASP A 59 10.71 6.85 -3.82
C ASP A 59 10.81 6.80 -2.29
N THR A 60 11.01 7.96 -1.67
CA THR A 60 11.13 8.11 -0.23
C THR A 60 10.31 9.26 0.31
N ILE A 61 9.72 9.06 1.48
CA ILE A 61 9.02 10.09 2.23
C ILE A 61 9.78 10.34 3.54
N TYR A 62 10.08 11.61 3.83
CA TYR A 62 10.61 12.00 5.12
C TYR A 62 9.46 12.36 6.08
N VAL A 63 9.44 11.73 7.25
CA VAL A 63 8.41 11.98 8.27
C VAL A 63 8.99 12.87 9.37
N LYS A 64 8.34 14.01 9.62
CA LYS A 64 8.71 14.95 10.69
C LYS A 64 7.58 15.07 11.69
N ASN A 65 7.85 14.68 12.95
CA ASN A 65 6.87 14.73 14.05
C ASN A 65 5.52 14.07 13.70
N GLY A 66 5.55 12.83 13.18
CA GLY A 66 4.36 12.11 12.74
C GLY A 66 3.79 12.56 11.40
N LYS A 67 4.23 13.69 10.84
CA LYS A 67 3.63 14.30 9.66
C LYS A 67 4.47 14.07 8.41
N PHE A 68 3.79 13.84 7.29
CA PHE A 68 4.43 13.78 5.99
C PHE A 68 3.47 14.26 4.89
N THR A 69 4.06 14.67 3.76
CA THR A 69 3.34 14.94 2.53
C THR A 69 4.02 14.17 1.41
N TYR A 70 3.24 13.59 0.52
CA TYR A 70 3.73 12.94 -0.68
C TYR A 70 2.85 13.36 -1.86
N THR A 71 3.49 13.77 -2.95
CA THR A 71 2.80 14.16 -4.19
C THR A 71 3.22 13.18 -5.27
N ASN A 72 2.24 12.62 -5.97
CA ASN A 72 2.49 11.84 -7.17
C ASN A 72 1.91 12.55 -8.40
N ILE A 73 2.68 12.53 -9.47
CA ILE A 73 2.27 13.01 -10.78
C ILE A 73 2.11 11.76 -11.64
N ASP A 74 0.96 11.09 -11.48
CA ASP A 74 0.60 9.96 -12.33
C ASP A 74 -0.84 10.15 -12.78
N ASN A 75 -1.06 9.95 -14.08
CA ASN A 75 -2.37 10.12 -14.71
C ASN A 75 -3.18 8.82 -14.69
N GLU A 76 -2.63 7.76 -14.09
CA GLU A 76 -3.26 6.46 -13.97
C GLU A 76 -3.59 6.11 -12.51
N PRO A 77 -4.63 5.27 -12.28
CA PRO A 77 -4.85 4.65 -10.98
C PRO A 77 -3.61 3.88 -10.50
N ILE A 78 -3.29 3.98 -9.21
CA ILE A 78 -2.13 3.30 -8.61
C ILE A 78 -2.48 2.67 -7.27
N ILE A 79 -1.68 1.68 -6.91
CA ILE A 79 -1.57 1.14 -5.56
C ILE A 79 -0.22 1.59 -4.99
N LEU A 80 -0.24 2.17 -3.79
CA LEU A 80 0.98 2.56 -3.08
C LEU A 80 1.21 1.67 -1.86
N GLU A 81 2.44 1.19 -1.75
CA GLU A 81 2.97 0.60 -0.52
C GLU A 81 3.97 1.58 0.09
N ILE A 82 3.60 2.22 1.20
CA ILE A 82 4.49 3.09 1.97
C ILE A 82 4.97 2.31 3.19
N GLN A 83 6.24 1.93 3.19
CA GLN A 83 6.80 0.95 4.10
C GLN A 83 7.89 1.57 4.98
N SER A 84 7.80 1.27 6.29
CA SER A 84 8.94 1.44 7.20
C SER A 84 9.93 0.27 7.04
N LYS A 85 11.22 0.56 7.08
CA LYS A 85 12.26 -0.47 7.10
C LYS A 85 12.38 -1.04 8.51
N VAL A 86 12.38 -2.36 8.62
CA VAL A 86 12.60 -3.08 9.87
C VAL A 86 13.93 -3.83 9.78
N LYS A 87 14.79 -3.65 10.78
CA LYS A 87 16.05 -4.40 10.88
C LYS A 87 15.78 -5.77 11.50
N LYS A 88 16.29 -6.82 10.88
CA LYS A 88 16.30 -8.20 11.38
C LYS A 88 17.46 -8.42 12.35
N LEU A 89 17.38 -9.50 13.12
CA LEU A 89 18.44 -9.91 14.04
C LEU A 89 19.76 -10.27 13.33
N ASP A 90 19.68 -10.79 12.10
CA ASP A 90 20.84 -11.07 11.24
C ASP A 90 21.43 -9.80 10.57
N GLY A 91 20.92 -8.62 10.90
CA GLY A 91 21.32 -7.34 10.31
C GLY A 91 20.64 -7.03 8.97
N GLY A 92 19.89 -7.96 8.38
CA GLY A 92 19.14 -7.74 7.15
C GLY A 92 18.00 -6.74 7.33
N ILE A 93 17.50 -6.18 6.23
CA ILE A 93 16.35 -5.28 6.22
C ILE A 93 15.13 -6.00 5.64
N THR A 94 13.97 -5.79 6.25
CA THR A 94 12.69 -6.31 5.77
C THR A 94 11.58 -5.28 5.96
N THR A 95 10.46 -5.50 5.29
CA THR A 95 9.20 -4.80 5.55
C THR A 95 8.18 -5.79 6.12
N ARG A 96 7.13 -5.27 6.75
CA ARG A 96 6.02 -6.06 7.31
C ARG A 96 4.70 -5.41 6.93
N LYS A 97 3.73 -6.22 6.50
CA LYS A 97 2.43 -5.73 6.01
C LYS A 97 1.63 -4.96 7.06
N SER A 98 1.74 -5.33 8.34
CA SER A 98 1.09 -4.56 9.42
C SER A 98 1.77 -3.20 9.70
N LEU A 99 3.02 -3.01 9.27
CA LEU A 99 3.81 -1.78 9.44
C LEU A 99 3.91 -0.95 8.14
N GLU A 100 2.94 -1.15 7.25
CA GLU A 100 2.84 -0.53 5.93
C GLU A 100 1.54 0.28 5.83
N LEU A 101 1.63 1.44 5.18
CA LEU A 101 0.46 2.13 4.66
C LEU A 101 0.22 1.62 3.24
N PHE A 102 -0.92 0.98 3.01
CA PHE A 102 -1.34 0.48 1.71
C PHE A 102 -2.46 1.39 1.24
N LEU A 103 -2.35 1.93 0.03
CA LEU A 103 -3.27 2.95 -0.46
C LEU A 103 -3.69 2.63 -1.89
N TYR A 104 -4.95 2.90 -2.18
CA TYR A 104 -5.49 2.94 -3.53
C TYR A 104 -5.69 4.41 -3.88
N LEU A 105 -5.20 4.81 -5.05
CA LEU A 105 -5.28 6.20 -5.50
C LEU A 105 -5.78 6.26 -6.94
N GLN A 106 -6.70 7.17 -7.18
CA GLN A 106 -7.05 7.65 -8.49
C GLN A 106 -6.25 8.93 -8.82
N PRO A 107 -6.17 9.30 -10.12
CA PRO A 107 -5.58 10.56 -10.53
C PRO A 107 -6.28 11.75 -9.86
N ASN A 108 -5.51 12.77 -9.44
CA ASN A 108 -5.98 14.00 -8.78
C ASN A 108 -6.59 13.84 -7.38
N GLU A 109 -6.48 12.68 -6.75
CA GLU A 109 -7.02 12.51 -5.40
C GLU A 109 -6.17 13.22 -4.35
N LYS A 110 -6.87 13.85 -3.39
CA LYS A 110 -6.26 14.48 -2.23
C LYS A 110 -6.68 13.72 -0.98
N ILE A 111 -5.87 12.75 -0.58
CA ILE A 111 -6.16 11.93 0.57
C ILE A 111 -5.45 12.42 1.84
N LYS A 112 -6.08 12.19 2.97
CA LYS A 112 -5.53 12.40 4.31
C LYS A 112 -5.42 11.07 5.02
N ILE A 113 -4.30 10.83 5.68
CA ILE A 113 -4.07 9.64 6.49
C ILE A 113 -3.90 10.07 7.94
N LYS A 114 -4.65 9.46 8.84
CA LYS A 114 -4.52 9.68 10.29
C LYS A 114 -4.35 8.36 10.99
N GLY A 115 -3.52 8.31 12.02
CA GLY A 115 -3.30 7.06 12.75
C GLY A 115 -2.26 7.14 13.85
N HIS A 116 -1.87 5.96 14.33
CA HIS A 116 -0.81 5.75 15.30
C HIS A 116 -0.02 4.49 14.96
N LYS A 117 1.28 4.53 15.24
CA LYS A 117 2.21 3.42 15.10
C LYS A 117 2.41 2.77 16.46
N GLU A 118 2.11 1.48 16.51
CA GLU A 118 2.48 0.58 17.58
C GLU A 118 3.74 -0.22 17.20
N LYS A 119 4.23 -1.03 18.14
CA LYS A 119 5.45 -1.83 17.93
C LYS A 119 5.36 -2.78 16.74
N THR A 120 4.21 -3.42 16.55
CA THR A 120 4.01 -4.49 15.55
C THR A 120 3.05 -4.10 14.44
N PHE A 121 2.41 -2.93 14.50
CA PHE A 121 1.49 -2.46 13.46
C PHE A 121 1.35 -0.94 13.43
N ILE A 122 0.83 -0.42 12.32
CA ILE A 122 0.34 0.95 12.21
C ILE A 122 -1.17 0.85 12.05
N ASP A 123 -1.94 1.44 12.96
CA ASP A 123 -3.37 1.62 12.78
C ASP A 123 -3.67 3.00 12.21
N TYR A 124 -4.36 3.02 11.08
CA TYR A 124 -4.63 4.24 10.34
C TYR A 124 -5.96 4.16 9.57
N THR A 125 -6.49 5.35 9.29
CA THR A 125 -7.62 5.57 8.40
C THR A 125 -7.20 6.49 7.26
N VAL A 126 -7.84 6.30 6.11
CA VAL A 126 -7.71 7.14 4.92
C VAL A 126 -9.01 7.93 4.74
N GLU A 127 -8.90 9.20 4.37
CA GLU A 127 -10.03 10.09 4.08
C GLU A 127 -9.77 10.82 2.76
N GLY A 128 -10.83 11.27 2.07
CA GLY A 128 -10.70 12.15 0.90
C GLY A 128 -10.71 11.45 -0.45
N SER A 129 -11.15 10.19 -0.51
CA SER A 129 -11.38 9.42 -1.74
C SER A 129 -12.64 8.57 -1.59
N GLU A 130 -13.35 8.34 -2.70
CA GLU A 130 -14.53 7.43 -2.77
C GLU A 130 -14.18 5.99 -2.38
N ILE A 131 -12.92 5.58 -2.52
CA ILE A 131 -12.43 4.24 -2.15
C ILE A 131 -12.22 4.11 -0.64
N SER A 132 -12.07 5.23 0.08
CA SER A 132 -11.53 5.25 1.43
C SER A 132 -12.38 4.49 2.45
N GLU A 133 -13.70 4.62 2.39
CA GLU A 133 -14.60 4.01 3.38
C GLU A 133 -14.55 2.48 3.33
N ASP A 134 -14.77 1.92 2.14
CA ASP A 134 -14.70 0.49 1.89
C ASP A 134 -13.31 -0.06 2.20
N PHE A 135 -12.27 0.66 1.81
CA PHE A 135 -10.89 0.29 2.12
C PHE A 135 -10.64 0.26 3.63
N ASN A 136 -11.05 1.29 4.36
CA ASN A 136 -10.88 1.35 5.81
C ASN A 136 -11.61 0.19 6.51
N ARG A 137 -12.85 -0.12 6.09
CA ARG A 137 -13.64 -1.24 6.63
C ARG A 137 -12.94 -2.57 6.40
N LEU A 138 -12.54 -2.84 5.15
CA LEU A 138 -11.84 -4.07 4.79
C LEU A 138 -10.49 -4.19 5.51
N ARG A 139 -9.69 -3.12 5.51
CA ARG A 139 -8.39 -3.08 6.22
C ARG A 139 -8.57 -3.37 7.71
N LYS A 140 -9.54 -2.72 8.37
CA LYS A 140 -9.79 -2.90 9.81
C LYS A 140 -10.17 -4.35 10.13
N SER A 141 -10.97 -5.00 9.28
CA SER A 141 -11.31 -6.41 9.45
C SER A 141 -10.10 -7.35 9.36
N LYS A 142 -9.11 -7.00 8.53
CA LYS A 142 -7.88 -7.79 8.30
C LYS A 142 -6.77 -7.54 9.29
N LEU A 143 -6.80 -6.41 9.99
CA LEU A 143 -5.72 -5.95 10.85
C LEU A 143 -5.27 -7.02 11.88
N PRO A 144 -6.17 -7.77 12.57
CA PRO A 144 -5.75 -8.81 13.50
C PRO A 144 -4.88 -9.90 12.85
N LEU A 145 -5.24 -10.37 11.65
CA LEU A 145 -4.47 -11.38 10.91
C LEU A 145 -3.09 -10.85 10.51
N LEU A 146 -3.00 -9.57 10.15
CA LEU A 146 -1.73 -8.92 9.79
C LEU A 146 -0.81 -8.75 11.00
N ILE A 147 -1.37 -8.41 12.17
CA ILE A 147 -0.63 -8.33 13.44
C ILE A 147 -0.05 -9.70 13.80
N GLU A 148 -0.90 -10.74 13.84
CA GLU A 148 -0.48 -12.11 14.15
C GLU A 148 0.61 -12.59 13.17
N SER A 149 0.43 -12.32 11.88
CA SER A 149 1.43 -12.67 10.87
C SER A 149 2.78 -12.01 11.14
N THR A 150 2.79 -10.73 11.52
CA THR A 150 4.02 -10.02 11.86
C THR A 150 4.70 -10.59 13.10
N GLU A 151 3.94 -10.95 14.12
CA GLU A 151 4.47 -11.62 15.32
C GLU A 151 5.08 -12.98 15.00
N LEU A 152 4.38 -13.80 14.21
CA LEU A 152 4.90 -15.08 13.71
C LEU A 152 6.16 -14.90 12.86
N TYR A 153 6.24 -13.85 12.04
CA TYR A 153 7.45 -13.52 11.31
C TYR A 153 8.63 -13.20 12.24
N LEU A 154 8.40 -12.48 13.35
CA LEU A 154 9.43 -12.18 14.34
C LEU A 154 9.89 -13.44 15.08
N ILE A 155 8.94 -14.32 15.44
CA ILE A 155 9.24 -15.64 16.02
C ILE A 155 10.10 -16.45 15.06
N ARG A 156 9.68 -16.56 13.79
CA ARG A 156 10.40 -17.31 12.76
C ARG A 156 11.81 -16.77 12.53
N ASP A 157 11.98 -15.45 12.47
CA ASP A 157 13.29 -14.83 12.29
C ASP A 157 14.20 -15.09 13.51
N THR A 158 13.63 -15.10 14.73
CA THR A 158 14.34 -15.50 15.95
C THR A 158 14.76 -16.97 15.92
N MET A 159 13.87 -17.87 15.51
CA MET A 159 14.16 -19.30 15.37
C MET A 159 15.28 -19.55 14.36
N ARG A 160 15.25 -18.85 13.22
CA ARG A 160 16.32 -18.92 12.21
C ARG A 160 17.66 -18.43 12.75
N PHE A 161 17.67 -17.30 13.46
CA PHE A 161 18.89 -16.77 14.09
C PHE A 161 19.46 -17.77 15.12
N LYS A 162 18.59 -18.39 15.91
CA LYS A 162 18.96 -19.43 16.91
C LYS A 162 19.21 -20.81 16.30
N LYS A 163 19.12 -20.98 14.97
CA LYS A 163 19.28 -22.25 14.25
C LYS A 163 18.39 -23.38 14.82
N VAL A 164 17.15 -23.04 15.19
CA VAL A 164 16.13 -24.02 15.60
C VAL A 164 15.84 -24.99 14.47
N ASP A 165 15.38 -26.20 14.83
CA ASP A 165 15.01 -27.25 13.88
C ASP A 165 14.07 -26.75 12.76
N LYS A 166 14.30 -27.29 11.56
CA LYS A 166 13.60 -26.85 10.34
C LYS A 166 12.10 -27.17 10.38
N LEU A 167 11.70 -28.29 10.98
CA LEU A 167 10.29 -28.67 11.08
C LEU A 167 9.52 -27.71 11.98
N GLU A 168 10.13 -27.24 13.07
CA GLU A 168 9.52 -26.23 13.94
C GLU A 168 9.37 -24.87 13.22
N ILE A 169 10.36 -24.46 12.43
CA ILE A 169 10.28 -23.25 11.59
C ILE A 169 9.18 -23.39 10.53
N GLU A 170 8.99 -24.59 9.99
CA GLU A 170 7.95 -24.89 9.00
C GLU A 170 6.54 -24.78 9.59
N LYS A 171 6.31 -25.23 10.83
CA LYS A 171 5.02 -25.06 11.52
C LYS A 171 4.61 -23.58 11.61
N VAL A 172 5.53 -22.71 12.03
CA VAL A 172 5.31 -21.25 12.06
C VAL A 172 5.05 -20.70 10.65
N SER A 173 5.80 -21.18 9.66
CA SER A 173 5.66 -20.75 8.26
C SER A 173 4.30 -21.15 7.66
N LYS A 174 3.77 -22.32 8.04
CA LYS A 174 2.44 -22.78 7.65
C LYS A 174 1.36 -21.86 8.21
N LYS A 175 1.45 -21.48 9.49
CA LYS A 175 0.48 -20.56 10.10
C LYS A 175 0.48 -19.17 9.44
N ILE A 176 1.66 -18.66 9.09
CA ILE A 176 1.78 -17.42 8.30
C ILE A 176 1.06 -17.55 6.95
N LYS A 177 1.22 -18.70 6.27
CA LYS A 177 0.54 -18.96 4.98
C LYS A 177 -0.98 -19.04 5.16
N GLU A 178 -1.46 -19.69 6.21
CA GLU A 178 -2.90 -19.75 6.53
C GLU A 178 -3.49 -18.35 6.72
N ASN A 179 -2.82 -17.47 7.47
CA ASN A 179 -3.27 -16.09 7.67
C ASN A 179 -3.27 -15.29 6.36
N TRP A 180 -2.31 -15.56 5.47
CA TRP A 180 -2.28 -14.96 4.14
C TRP A 180 -3.44 -15.43 3.27
N ASP A 181 -3.69 -16.73 3.23
CA ASP A 181 -4.78 -17.35 2.46
C ASP A 181 -6.15 -16.83 2.95
N LEU A 182 -6.33 -16.68 4.28
CA LEU A 182 -7.51 -16.05 4.87
C LEU A 182 -7.68 -14.59 4.44
N SER A 183 -6.60 -13.79 4.44
CA SER A 183 -6.66 -12.41 3.95
C SER A 183 -7.09 -12.35 2.48
N LEU A 184 -6.58 -13.24 1.62
CA LEU A 184 -7.01 -13.31 0.21
C LEU A 184 -8.47 -13.70 0.07
N LYS A 185 -8.95 -14.64 0.89
CA LYS A 185 -10.35 -15.03 0.94
C LYS A 185 -11.24 -13.85 1.31
N MET A 186 -10.87 -13.07 2.33
CA MET A 186 -11.61 -11.86 2.72
C MET A 186 -11.68 -10.80 1.62
N ASN A 187 -10.64 -10.67 0.78
CA ASN A 187 -10.73 -9.80 -0.40
C ASN A 187 -11.76 -10.35 -1.40
N SER A 188 -11.81 -11.67 -1.60
CA SER A 188 -12.75 -12.31 -2.53
C SER A 188 -14.18 -12.17 -2.03
N GLU A 189 -14.42 -12.42 -0.74
CA GLU A 189 -15.73 -12.22 -0.09
C GLU A 189 -16.20 -10.75 -0.20
N PHE A 190 -15.29 -9.78 -0.08
CA PHE A 190 -15.59 -8.37 -0.31
C PHE A 190 -16.01 -8.11 -1.76
N ILE A 191 -15.23 -8.60 -2.74
CA ILE A 191 -15.52 -8.45 -4.18
C ILE A 191 -16.91 -9.01 -4.51
N ASP A 192 -17.21 -10.22 -4.03
CA ASP A 192 -18.47 -10.91 -4.32
C ASP A 192 -19.68 -10.16 -3.76
N SER A 193 -19.50 -9.44 -2.65
CA SER A 193 -20.58 -8.72 -1.96
C SER A 193 -20.69 -7.23 -2.32
N ASN A 194 -19.71 -6.66 -3.03
CA ASN A 194 -19.61 -5.21 -3.29
C ASN A 194 -19.10 -4.95 -4.72
N TRP A 195 -19.76 -5.55 -5.72
CA TRP A 195 -19.30 -5.49 -7.11
C TRP A 195 -19.26 -4.07 -7.69
N ASP A 196 -20.11 -3.18 -7.17
CA ASP A 196 -20.23 -1.76 -7.53
C ASP A 196 -19.24 -0.84 -6.79
N SER A 197 -18.50 -1.36 -5.80
CA SER A 197 -17.50 -0.58 -5.07
C SER A 197 -16.33 -0.15 -5.97
N HIS A 198 -15.89 1.10 -5.84
CA HIS A 198 -14.69 1.62 -6.48
C HIS A 198 -13.39 0.91 -6.03
N LEU A 199 -13.42 0.18 -4.92
CA LEU A 199 -12.31 -0.64 -4.45
C LEU A 199 -12.18 -1.97 -5.22
N THR A 200 -13.28 -2.52 -5.71
CA THR A 200 -13.35 -3.86 -6.31
C THR A 200 -12.39 -4.07 -7.48
N PRO A 201 -12.26 -3.14 -8.47
CA PRO A 201 -11.31 -3.32 -9.57
C PRO A 201 -9.85 -3.49 -9.09
N TYR A 202 -9.45 -2.78 -8.04
CA TYR A 202 -8.10 -2.89 -7.49
C TYR A 202 -7.90 -4.24 -6.78
N LEU A 203 -8.88 -4.71 -6.03
CA LEU A 203 -8.82 -6.01 -5.35
C LEU A 203 -8.81 -7.16 -6.35
N LEU A 204 -9.61 -7.09 -7.41
CA LEU A 204 -9.61 -8.07 -8.50
C LEU A 204 -8.24 -8.19 -9.14
N TRP A 205 -7.63 -7.05 -9.49
CA TRP A 205 -6.29 -7.04 -10.03
C TRP A 205 -5.28 -7.61 -9.03
N TYR A 206 -5.25 -7.09 -7.79
CA TYR A 206 -4.27 -7.47 -6.78
C TYR A 206 -4.35 -8.96 -6.42
N ASN A 207 -5.55 -9.47 -6.11
CA ASN A 207 -5.79 -10.89 -5.86
C ASN A 207 -5.40 -11.73 -7.08
N GLY A 208 -5.80 -11.32 -8.28
CA GLY A 208 -5.52 -12.03 -9.52
C GLY A 208 -4.02 -12.19 -9.79
N GLN A 209 -3.22 -11.15 -9.48
CA GLN A 209 -1.76 -11.25 -9.59
C GLN A 209 -1.18 -12.22 -8.55
N LEU A 210 -1.65 -12.15 -7.29
CA LEU A 210 -1.17 -13.03 -6.22
C LEU A 210 -1.51 -14.50 -6.45
N TYR A 211 -2.69 -14.81 -6.99
CA TYR A 211 -3.07 -16.17 -7.38
C TYR A 211 -2.15 -16.75 -8.46
N LYS A 212 -1.74 -15.94 -9.45
CA LYS A 212 -0.82 -16.36 -10.52
C LYS A 212 0.58 -16.69 -10.00
N GLU A 213 0.97 -16.15 -8.85
CA GLU A 213 2.29 -16.33 -8.26
C GLU A 213 2.34 -17.51 -7.30
N HIS A 214 1.30 -17.68 -6.47
CA HIS A 214 1.17 -18.83 -5.57
C HIS A 214 1.07 -20.16 -6.32
N LYS A 215 0.49 -20.20 -7.52
CA LYS A 215 0.48 -21.42 -8.36
C LYS A 215 1.82 -21.76 -9.01
N LYS A 216 2.82 -20.87 -8.95
CA LYS A 216 4.16 -21.06 -9.57
C LYS A 216 5.24 -21.52 -8.59
N THR A 217 4.91 -21.60 -7.30
CA THR A 217 5.79 -22.06 -6.22
C THR A 217 5.28 -23.35 -5.64
#